data_AF-A0A2G4I4S8-F1
#
_entry.id   AF-A0A2G4I4S8-F1
#
_cell.length_a   1.000
_cell.length_b   1.000
_cell.length_c   1.000
_cell.angle_alpha   90.00
_cell.angle_beta   90.00
_cell.angle_gamma   90.00
#
_symmetry.space_group_name_H-M   'P 1'
#
loop_
_entity.id
_entity.type
_entity.pdbx_description
1 polymer ?
#
loop_
_entity_poly.entity_id
_entity_poly.type
_entity_poly.pdbx_seq_one_letter_code
_entity_poly.pdbx_strand_id
1 'polypeptide(L)'
;AVRKVRSVVGNISHSRRGGETIRDTFGDYVLDERDQVRYFEPAVLAAPNAEEAGVKLKLWARYSDADGGILEDCVEHPPGEKVERTLVLIKPDNFRFATGRPGNVIDFFSRTGLYIVGIRVLHMSTAQAIEFYGPVKAFLRTKLKSVVAAKAKAALEKDPSIGFTLSSEAEASLGELLGPAFGDNQFDNIVRFMSGRAESECSKDQLAEPGTEKCIALVYEGTNAVAKIRDVLGPTDPAKAPPGSIRREFGSNIMINAAHASDAPENAQRELGIVQVEANDFKRVVDQFYSGQ
;
A
#
# COMPACT_ATOMS: atom_id res chain seq x y z
N ALA A 1 -15.43 -10.65 14.51
CA ALA A 1 -15.39 -9.54 13.54
C ALA A 1 -16.74 -8.86 13.39
N VAL A 2 -17.79 -9.57 12.95
CA VAL A 2 -19.14 -9.01 12.66
C VAL A 2 -19.66 -8.03 13.73
N ARG A 3 -19.67 -8.44 15.01
CA ARG A 3 -20.12 -7.57 16.11
C ARG A 3 -19.37 -6.23 16.18
N LYS A 4 -18.03 -6.26 16.05
CA LYS A 4 -17.18 -5.06 16.11
C LYS A 4 -17.39 -4.14 14.91
N VAL A 5 -17.56 -4.70 13.71
CA VAL A 5 -17.87 -3.91 12.50
C VAL A 5 -19.25 -3.27 12.64
N ARG A 6 -20.25 -4.06 13.06
CA ARG A 6 -21.63 -3.59 13.20
C ARG A 6 -21.79 -2.49 14.25
N SER A 7 -21.02 -2.52 15.35
CA SER A 7 -21.06 -1.45 16.36
C SER A 7 -20.54 -0.11 15.83
N VAL A 8 -19.61 -0.11 14.88
CA VAL A 8 -19.09 1.12 14.24
C VAL A 8 -20.02 1.58 13.11
N VAL A 9 -20.57 0.64 12.34
CA VAL A 9 -21.48 0.95 11.24
C VAL A 9 -22.82 1.49 11.75
N GLY A 10 -23.29 1.01 12.90
CA GLY A 10 -24.58 1.39 13.47
C GLY A 10 -25.76 0.59 12.92
N ASN A 11 -26.94 0.78 13.51
CA ASN A 11 -28.18 0.17 13.03
C ASN A 11 -28.90 1.11 12.06
N ILE A 12 -29.85 0.57 11.29
CA ILE A 12 -30.78 1.40 10.54
C ILE A 12 -31.78 1.96 11.56
N SER A 13 -31.85 3.28 11.68
CA SER A 13 -32.66 4.00 12.65
C SER A 13 -33.35 5.19 11.98
N HIS A 14 -34.60 5.43 12.36
CA HIS A 14 -35.37 6.62 11.95
C HIS A 14 -34.86 7.90 12.65
N SER A 15 -34.23 7.79 13.82
CA SER A 15 -33.76 8.93 14.61
C SER A 15 -32.24 9.06 14.51
N ARG A 16 -31.76 9.96 13.66
CA ARG A 16 -30.33 10.21 13.41
C ARG A 16 -29.80 11.42 14.17
N ARG A 17 -29.91 11.39 15.49
CA ARG A 17 -29.50 12.54 16.34
C ARG A 17 -28.11 12.41 16.95
N GLY A 18 -27.44 11.27 16.78
CA GLY A 18 -26.19 10.97 17.49
C GLY A 18 -24.90 11.36 16.75
N GLY A 19 -24.83 11.14 15.43
CA GLY A 19 -23.56 11.22 14.70
C GLY A 19 -22.49 10.25 15.24
N GLU A 20 -22.91 9.19 15.94
CA GLU A 20 -22.03 8.28 16.69
C GLU A 20 -21.52 7.11 15.82
N THR A 21 -22.24 6.79 14.74
CA THR A 21 -21.93 5.68 13.84
C THR A 21 -21.80 6.13 12.39
N ILE A 22 -21.19 5.31 11.54
CA ILE A 22 -21.03 5.61 10.10
C ILE A 22 -22.39 5.90 9.46
N ARG A 23 -23.44 5.14 9.79
CA ARG A 23 -24.79 5.35 9.27
C ARG A 23 -25.44 6.64 9.74
N ASP A 24 -25.13 7.09 10.96
CA ASP A 24 -25.66 8.35 11.49
C ASP A 24 -25.03 9.54 10.76
N THR A 25 -23.73 9.45 10.44
CA THR A 25 -22.98 10.53 9.81
C THR A 25 -23.16 10.58 8.29
N PHE A 26 -23.15 9.42 7.62
CA PHE A 26 -23.04 9.34 6.15
C PHE A 26 -24.21 8.64 5.46
N GLY A 27 -25.12 8.01 6.19
CA GLY A 27 -26.30 7.39 5.57
C GLY A 27 -27.36 8.44 5.24
N ASP A 28 -28.33 8.10 4.40
CA ASP A 28 -29.58 8.81 4.10
C ASP A 28 -30.82 7.95 4.36
N TYR A 29 -31.83 8.52 5.01
CA TYR A 29 -33.09 7.85 5.36
C TYR A 29 -34.16 8.95 5.43
N VAL A 30 -34.79 9.22 4.30
CA VAL A 30 -35.76 10.30 4.13
C VAL A 30 -37.15 9.71 4.11
N LEU A 31 -38.00 10.19 5.01
CA LEU A 31 -39.42 9.87 5.06
C LEU A 31 -40.25 10.96 4.35
N ASP A 32 -41.40 10.58 3.79
CA ASP A 32 -42.40 11.53 3.32
C ASP A 32 -43.35 11.97 4.46
N GLU A 33 -44.34 12.82 4.12
CA GLU A 33 -45.33 13.34 5.08
C GLU A 33 -46.26 12.26 5.68
N ARG A 34 -46.20 11.02 5.17
CA ARG A 34 -46.99 9.87 5.61
C ARG A 34 -46.12 8.80 6.28
N ASP A 35 -44.91 9.17 6.72
CA ASP A 35 -43.92 8.27 7.32
C ASP A 35 -43.49 7.11 6.40
N GLN A 36 -43.63 7.24 5.08
CA GLN A 36 -43.14 6.25 4.11
C GLN A 36 -41.71 6.59 3.66
N VAL A 37 -40.90 5.56 3.42
CA VAL A 37 -39.52 5.74 2.95
C VAL A 37 -39.52 6.30 1.53
N ARG A 38 -39.06 7.53 1.39
CA ARG A 38 -38.86 8.20 0.10
C ARG A 38 -37.49 7.94 -0.48
N TYR A 39 -36.46 7.88 0.37
CA TYR A 39 -35.07 7.67 -0.04
C TYR A 39 -34.29 6.97 1.06
N PHE A 40 -33.43 6.03 0.69
CA PHE A 40 -32.62 5.28 1.64
C PHE A 40 -31.27 4.90 1.05
N GLU A 41 -30.21 5.38 1.70
CA GLU A 41 -28.82 4.96 1.44
C GLU A 41 -28.14 4.64 2.77
N PRO A 42 -27.74 3.38 3.02
CA PRO A 42 -27.20 2.99 4.31
C PRO A 42 -25.73 3.40 4.52
N ALA A 43 -25.09 4.07 3.56
CA ALA A 43 -23.62 4.27 3.44
C ALA A 43 -22.79 2.98 3.38
N VAL A 44 -22.95 2.09 4.35
CA VAL A 44 -22.23 0.81 4.47
C VAL A 44 -23.21 -0.34 4.69
N LEU A 45 -23.08 -1.39 3.87
CA LEU A 45 -23.72 -2.69 4.09
C LEU A 45 -22.87 -3.52 5.05
N ALA A 46 -23.45 -3.97 6.15
CA ALA A 46 -22.79 -4.80 7.15
C ALA A 46 -23.69 -5.98 7.53
N ALA A 47 -23.12 -7.18 7.53
CA ALA A 47 -23.86 -8.38 7.91
C ALA A 47 -24.33 -8.30 9.39
N PRO A 48 -25.57 -8.72 9.69
CA PRO A 48 -26.09 -8.63 11.04
C PRO A 48 -25.48 -9.66 12.01
N ASN A 49 -25.09 -10.83 11.49
CA ASN A 49 -24.51 -11.95 12.23
C ASN A 49 -23.49 -12.71 11.34
N ALA A 50 -22.84 -13.73 11.91
CA ALA A 50 -21.79 -14.49 11.22
C ALA A 50 -22.31 -15.40 10.10
N GLU A 51 -23.50 -15.98 10.27
CA GLU A 51 -24.15 -16.82 9.27
C GLU A 51 -24.49 -16.02 8.02
N GLU A 52 -25.16 -14.87 8.20
CA GLU A 52 -25.48 -13.91 7.14
C GLU A 52 -24.22 -13.34 6.46
N ALA A 53 -23.12 -13.18 7.22
CA ALA A 53 -21.84 -12.80 6.63
C ALA A 53 -21.36 -13.88 5.66
N GLY A 54 -21.46 -15.16 6.04
CA GLY A 54 -21.09 -16.28 5.17
C GLY A 54 -21.94 -16.37 3.91
N VAL A 55 -23.27 -16.23 4.03
CA VAL A 55 -24.18 -16.21 2.87
C VAL A 55 -23.79 -15.09 1.89
N LYS A 56 -23.56 -13.88 2.40
CA LYS A 56 -23.19 -12.73 1.58
C LYS A 56 -21.81 -12.92 0.95
N LEU A 57 -20.80 -13.33 1.71
CA LEU A 57 -19.47 -13.58 1.16
C LEU A 57 -19.50 -14.63 0.03
N LYS A 58 -20.29 -15.71 0.18
CA LYS A 58 -20.51 -16.70 -0.89
C LYS A 58 -21.20 -16.11 -2.13
N LEU A 59 -22.14 -15.18 -1.92
CA LEU A 59 -22.78 -14.46 -3.03
C LEU A 59 -21.76 -13.58 -3.78
N TRP A 60 -20.98 -12.76 -3.07
CA TRP A 60 -19.92 -11.95 -3.68
C TRP A 60 -18.88 -12.82 -4.40
N ALA A 61 -18.49 -13.96 -3.81
CA ALA A 61 -17.52 -14.89 -4.39
C ALA A 61 -18.03 -15.63 -5.64
N ARG A 62 -19.34 -15.61 -5.90
CA ARG A 62 -19.91 -16.12 -7.16
C ARG A 62 -19.64 -15.17 -8.32
N TYR A 63 -19.63 -13.87 -8.06
CA TYR A 63 -19.52 -12.84 -9.08
C TYR A 63 -18.13 -12.20 -9.15
N SER A 64 -17.27 -12.43 -8.16
CA SER A 64 -15.96 -11.77 -8.08
C SER A 64 -15.01 -12.06 -9.24
N ASP A 65 -15.23 -13.12 -10.03
CA ASP A 65 -14.43 -13.40 -11.24
C ASP A 65 -14.84 -12.52 -12.43
N ALA A 66 -16.09 -12.07 -12.46
CA ALA A 66 -16.64 -11.23 -13.53
C ALA A 66 -16.67 -9.74 -13.16
N ASP A 67 -16.99 -9.44 -11.90
CA ASP A 67 -17.26 -8.09 -11.41
C ASP A 67 -16.11 -7.53 -10.54
N GLY A 68 -15.02 -8.27 -10.40
CA GLY A 68 -13.84 -7.89 -9.60
C GLY A 68 -12.71 -7.28 -10.42
N GLY A 69 -11.67 -6.80 -9.73
CA GLY A 69 -10.45 -6.31 -10.34
C GLY A 69 -10.39 -4.78 -10.46
N ILE A 70 -9.89 -4.29 -11.59
CA ILE A 70 -9.82 -2.85 -11.90
C ILE A 70 -11.07 -2.49 -12.69
N LEU A 71 -11.82 -1.51 -12.20
CA LEU A 71 -13.01 -0.99 -12.87
C LEU A 71 -12.60 -0.21 -14.12
N GLU A 72 -13.30 -0.48 -15.22
CA GLU A 72 -13.13 0.21 -16.50
C GLU A 72 -14.40 0.98 -16.84
N ASP A 73 -14.25 2.11 -17.53
CA ASP A 73 -15.35 2.94 -18.02
C ASP A 73 -16.38 3.37 -16.95
N CYS A 74 -15.96 3.42 -15.67
CA CYS A 74 -16.84 3.74 -14.54
C CYS A 74 -16.72 5.21 -14.07
N VAL A 75 -15.81 5.99 -14.66
CA VAL A 75 -15.56 7.39 -14.32
C VAL A 75 -15.74 8.24 -15.56
N GLU A 76 -16.60 9.24 -15.47
CA GLU A 76 -16.75 10.25 -16.53
C GLU A 76 -15.64 11.30 -16.40
N HIS A 77 -14.85 11.46 -17.46
CA HIS A 77 -13.78 12.44 -17.52
C HIS A 77 -14.12 13.56 -18.51
N PRO A 78 -13.68 14.81 -18.28
CA PRO A 78 -13.85 15.89 -19.24
C PRO A 78 -13.25 15.54 -20.62
N PRO A 79 -13.90 15.90 -21.74
CA PRO A 79 -13.40 15.60 -23.08
C PRO A 79 -12.00 16.21 -23.32
N GLY A 80 -11.10 15.44 -23.92
CA GLY A 80 -9.76 15.89 -24.30
C GLY A 80 -8.70 15.83 -23.19
N GLU A 81 -9.08 15.42 -21.98
CA GLU A 81 -8.14 15.18 -20.90
C GLU A 81 -7.40 13.84 -21.08
N LYS A 82 -6.09 13.84 -20.78
CA LYS A 82 -5.31 12.60 -20.75
C LYS A 82 -5.53 11.91 -19.41
N VAL A 83 -6.38 10.90 -19.40
CA VAL A 83 -6.65 10.06 -18.23
C VAL A 83 -5.46 9.12 -18.00
N GLU A 84 -4.97 9.10 -16.77
CA GLU A 84 -3.87 8.23 -16.34
C GLU A 84 -4.33 7.35 -15.18
N ARG A 85 -3.78 6.14 -15.10
CA ARG A 85 -3.86 5.28 -13.92
C ARG A 85 -2.51 5.27 -13.23
N THR A 86 -2.50 5.28 -11.91
CA THR A 86 -1.28 5.17 -11.10
C THR A 86 -1.47 4.18 -9.96
N LEU A 87 -0.39 3.49 -9.60
CA LEU A 87 -0.37 2.60 -8.44
C LEU A 87 0.07 3.36 -7.19
N VAL A 88 -0.60 3.05 -6.08
CA VAL A 88 -0.15 3.33 -4.72
C VAL A 88 -0.06 2.01 -3.96
N LEU A 89 1.08 1.77 -3.29
CA LEU A 89 1.20 0.68 -2.30
C LEU A 89 1.26 1.26 -0.89
N ILE A 90 0.30 0.90 -0.05
CA ILE A 90 0.38 1.09 1.40
C ILE A 90 1.24 -0.05 1.95
N LYS A 91 2.39 0.29 2.54
CA LYS A 91 3.45 -0.65 2.91
C LYS A 91 3.14 -1.48 4.17
N PRO A 92 3.85 -2.61 4.39
CA PRO A 92 3.58 -3.53 5.50
C PRO A 92 3.63 -2.97 6.91
N ASP A 93 4.41 -1.91 7.17
CA ASP A 93 4.45 -1.24 8.47
C ASP A 93 3.08 -0.73 8.93
N ASN A 94 2.18 -0.42 7.99
CA ASN A 94 0.82 0.04 8.30
C ASN A 94 -0.11 -1.10 8.78
N PHE A 95 0.32 -2.36 8.70
CA PHE A 95 -0.52 -3.54 9.01
C PHE A 95 0.03 -4.43 10.14
N ARG A 96 1.16 -4.05 10.74
CA ARG A 96 1.82 -4.82 11.83
C ARG A 96 0.94 -4.94 13.08
N PHE A 97 0.09 -3.95 13.34
CA PHE A 97 -0.88 -3.95 14.43
C PHE A 97 -2.15 -3.23 13.98
N ALA A 98 -3.25 -3.41 14.71
CA ALA A 98 -4.49 -2.72 14.40
C ALA A 98 -4.32 -1.20 14.56
N THR A 99 -4.51 -0.45 13.48
CA THR A 99 -4.37 1.01 13.44
C THR A 99 -5.29 1.60 12.38
N GLY A 100 -5.72 2.86 12.56
CA GLY A 100 -6.45 3.62 11.55
C GLY A 100 -5.57 4.14 10.41
N ARG A 101 -4.24 3.97 10.52
CA ARG A 101 -3.26 4.57 9.61
C ARG A 101 -3.49 4.25 8.11
N PRO A 102 -3.79 3.01 7.67
CA PRO A 102 -4.14 2.76 6.27
C PRO A 102 -5.32 3.61 5.78
N GLY A 103 -6.38 3.74 6.58
CA GLY A 103 -7.54 4.57 6.25
C GLY A 103 -7.18 6.04 6.13
N ASN A 104 -6.36 6.56 7.05
CA ASN A 104 -5.88 7.94 6.99
C ASN A 104 -5.02 8.21 5.75
N VAL A 105 -4.19 7.25 5.32
CA VAL A 105 -3.40 7.38 4.09
C VAL A 105 -4.31 7.48 2.87
N ILE A 106 -5.37 6.66 2.80
CA ILE A 106 -6.37 6.73 1.74
C ILE A 106 -7.10 8.08 1.76
N ASP A 107 -7.47 8.56 2.94
CA ASP A 107 -8.11 9.87 3.12
C ASP A 107 -7.23 11.02 2.60
N PHE A 108 -5.91 10.99 2.85
CA PHE A 108 -4.99 11.99 2.30
C PHE A 108 -4.98 11.96 0.77
N PHE A 109 -4.94 10.79 0.15
CA PHE A 109 -4.99 10.66 -1.30
C PHE A 109 -6.34 11.10 -1.89
N SER A 110 -7.44 11.01 -1.15
CA SER A 110 -8.75 11.49 -1.61
C SER A 110 -8.75 12.99 -1.97
N ARG A 111 -7.84 13.78 -1.37
CA ARG A 111 -7.68 15.22 -1.64
C ARG A 111 -7.21 15.53 -3.07
N THR A 112 -6.71 14.53 -3.79
CA THR A 112 -6.32 14.67 -5.21
C THR A 112 -7.52 14.81 -6.15
N GLY A 113 -8.73 14.44 -5.70
CA GLY A 113 -9.92 14.33 -6.55
C GLY A 113 -9.84 13.18 -7.55
N LEU A 114 -8.90 12.23 -7.39
CA LEU A 114 -8.80 11.03 -8.20
C LEU A 114 -9.77 9.95 -7.71
N TYR A 115 -10.14 9.06 -8.62
CA TYR A 115 -11.05 7.96 -8.33
C TYR A 115 -10.25 6.69 -7.99
N ILE A 116 -10.65 5.98 -6.94
CA ILE A 116 -10.14 4.63 -6.69
C ILE A 116 -10.90 3.69 -7.63
N VAL A 117 -10.20 3.13 -8.60
CA VAL A 117 -10.76 2.17 -9.57
C VAL A 117 -10.31 0.73 -9.31
N GLY A 118 -9.42 0.51 -8.35
CA GLY A 118 -8.99 -0.83 -7.95
C GLY A 118 -8.38 -0.84 -6.56
N ILE A 119 -8.62 -1.92 -5.81
CA ILE A 119 -8.02 -2.15 -4.49
C ILE A 119 -7.80 -3.64 -4.26
N ARG A 120 -6.59 -4.02 -3.81
CA ARG A 120 -6.26 -5.41 -3.47
C ARG A 120 -5.36 -5.47 -2.24
N VAL A 121 -5.69 -6.37 -1.31
CA VAL A 121 -4.76 -6.78 -0.25
C VAL A 121 -3.80 -7.80 -0.83
N LEU A 122 -2.50 -7.52 -0.74
CA LEU A 122 -1.45 -8.29 -1.40
C LEU A 122 -0.44 -8.82 -0.38
N HIS A 123 -0.01 -10.06 -0.56
CA HIS A 123 1.19 -10.61 0.05
C HIS A 123 2.21 -10.85 -1.06
N MET A 124 3.05 -9.85 -1.32
CA MET A 124 4.00 -9.92 -2.43
C MET A 124 4.91 -11.13 -2.27
N SER A 125 5.01 -11.96 -3.30
CA SER A 125 6.06 -12.96 -3.36
C SER A 125 7.44 -12.28 -3.40
N THR A 126 8.49 -13.01 -3.04
CA THR A 126 9.86 -12.50 -3.12
C THR A 126 10.22 -12.17 -4.57
N ALA A 127 9.76 -12.97 -5.54
CA ALA A 127 9.91 -12.70 -6.97
C ALA A 127 9.25 -11.38 -7.39
N GLN A 128 7.98 -11.15 -6.99
CA GLN A 128 7.29 -9.88 -7.27
C GLN A 128 8.02 -8.69 -6.65
N ALA A 129 8.51 -8.81 -5.41
CA ALA A 129 9.24 -7.72 -4.77
C ALA A 129 10.58 -7.42 -5.47
N ILE A 130 11.32 -8.44 -5.91
CA ILE A 130 12.56 -8.26 -6.69
C ILE A 130 12.27 -7.56 -8.01
N GLU A 131 11.26 -8.01 -8.74
CA GLU A 131 10.88 -7.44 -10.04
C GLU A 131 10.40 -5.99 -9.89
N PHE A 132 9.54 -5.74 -8.89
CA PHE A 132 8.98 -4.42 -8.61
C PHE A 132 10.04 -3.38 -8.28
N TYR A 133 10.96 -3.72 -7.37
CA TYR A 133 12.01 -2.79 -6.92
C TYR A 133 13.28 -2.85 -7.75
N GLY A 134 13.38 -3.77 -8.73
CA GLY A 134 14.57 -3.99 -9.56
C GLY A 134 15.26 -2.72 -10.06
N PRO A 135 14.53 -1.71 -10.59
CA PRO A 135 15.14 -0.44 -11.04
C PRO A 135 15.94 0.30 -9.95
N VAL A 136 15.59 0.12 -8.68
CA VAL A 136 16.24 0.76 -7.53
C VAL A 136 17.60 0.12 -7.20
N LYS A 137 17.84 -1.15 -7.55
CA LYS A 137 19.07 -1.89 -7.19
C LYS A 137 20.33 -1.21 -7.72
N ALA A 138 20.32 -0.81 -9.00
CA ALA A 138 21.46 -0.13 -9.62
C ALA A 138 21.74 1.24 -8.98
N PHE A 139 20.67 1.95 -8.58
CA PHE A 139 20.80 3.22 -7.86
C PHE A 139 21.43 3.04 -6.48
N LEU A 140 21.03 2.01 -5.72
CA LEU A 140 21.57 1.74 -4.38
C LEU A 140 23.08 1.40 -4.41
N ARG A 141 23.51 0.60 -5.40
CA ARG A 141 24.93 0.25 -5.58
C ARG A 141 25.85 1.45 -5.79
N THR A 142 25.31 2.55 -6.35
CA THR A 142 26.10 3.73 -6.71
C THR A 142 25.95 4.90 -5.74
N LYS A 143 24.74 5.11 -5.18
CA LYS A 143 24.45 6.29 -4.35
C LYS A 143 24.80 6.13 -2.87
N LEU A 144 25.04 4.90 -2.43
CA LEU A 144 25.35 4.61 -1.03
C LEU A 144 26.85 4.47 -0.75
N LYS A 145 27.71 4.72 -1.73
CA LYS A 145 29.18 4.63 -1.61
C LYS A 145 29.72 5.49 -0.46
N SER A 146 29.32 6.76 -0.38
CA SER A 146 29.74 7.67 0.68
C SER A 146 29.20 7.25 2.05
N VAL A 147 27.99 6.68 2.10
CA VAL A 147 27.35 6.20 3.34
C VAL A 147 28.11 5.00 3.91
N VAL A 148 28.44 4.02 3.06
CA VAL A 148 29.20 2.84 3.51
C VAL A 148 30.65 3.18 3.82
N ALA A 149 31.28 4.08 3.07
CA ALA A 149 32.63 4.58 3.35
C ALA A 149 32.73 5.19 4.75
N ALA A 150 31.83 6.14 5.07
CA ALA A 150 31.79 6.78 6.37
C ALA A 150 31.53 5.78 7.51
N LYS A 151 30.63 4.81 7.30
CA LYS A 151 30.37 3.73 8.27
C LYS A 151 31.59 2.82 8.48
N ALA A 152 32.27 2.43 7.40
CA ALA A 152 33.46 1.58 7.46
C ALA A 152 34.61 2.31 8.17
N LYS A 153 34.84 3.58 7.83
CA LYS A 153 35.81 4.44 8.52
C LYS A 153 35.54 4.53 10.01
N ALA A 154 34.32 4.90 10.39
CA ALA A 154 33.94 4.99 11.80
C ALA A 154 34.09 3.66 12.54
N ALA A 155 33.84 2.52 11.87
CA ALA A 155 34.01 1.20 12.47
C ALA A 155 35.51 0.84 12.67
N LEU A 156 36.36 1.15 11.69
CA LEU A 156 37.81 0.91 11.77
C LEU A 156 38.48 1.83 12.81
N GLU A 157 38.15 3.11 12.82
CA GLU A 157 38.73 4.08 13.76
C GLU A 157 38.23 3.88 15.20
N LYS A 158 37.14 3.13 15.40
CA LYS A 158 36.63 2.78 16.74
C LYS A 158 37.48 1.72 17.43
N ASP A 159 38.21 0.88 16.69
CA ASP A 159 39.09 -0.13 17.27
C ASP A 159 40.45 0.48 17.61
N PRO A 160 40.79 0.65 18.90
CA PRO A 160 42.05 1.27 19.30
C PRO A 160 43.29 0.44 18.91
N SER A 161 43.14 -0.85 18.57
CA SER A 161 44.25 -1.69 18.10
C SER A 161 44.69 -1.40 16.67
N ILE A 162 43.82 -0.76 15.86
CA ILE A 162 44.11 -0.41 14.47
C ILE A 162 45.13 0.74 14.39
N GLY A 163 45.06 1.71 15.31
CA GLY A 163 46.13 2.69 15.53
C GLY A 163 46.38 3.69 14.38
N PHE A 164 45.48 3.80 13.40
CA PHE A 164 45.56 4.81 12.33
C PHE A 164 44.18 5.40 11.98
N THR A 165 44.19 6.56 11.34
CA THR A 165 42.99 7.20 10.77
C THR A 165 43.01 7.09 9.25
N LEU A 166 41.82 6.97 8.66
CA LEU A 166 41.69 6.84 7.20
C LEU A 166 41.78 8.21 6.54
N SER A 167 42.70 8.33 5.57
CA SER A 167 42.75 9.48 4.66
C SER A 167 41.47 9.57 3.83
N SER A 168 41.20 10.75 3.27
CA SER A 168 40.04 10.96 2.40
C SER A 168 40.07 10.09 1.15
N GLU A 169 41.26 9.83 0.59
CA GLU A 169 41.46 8.95 -0.57
C GLU A 169 41.19 7.48 -0.23
N ALA A 170 41.64 7.03 0.95
CA ALA A 170 41.39 5.67 1.42
C ALA A 170 39.90 5.45 1.73
N GLU A 171 39.24 6.45 2.34
CA GLU A 171 37.80 6.44 2.60
C GLU A 171 37.00 6.35 1.28
N ALA A 172 37.35 7.16 0.27
CA ALA A 172 36.73 7.08 -1.05
C ALA A 172 36.92 5.70 -1.70
N SER A 173 38.13 5.13 -1.60
CA SER A 173 38.45 3.79 -2.13
C SER A 173 37.63 2.69 -1.45
N LEU A 174 37.42 2.79 -0.13
CA LEU A 174 36.52 1.88 0.61
C LEU A 174 35.07 1.99 0.12
N GLY A 175 34.60 3.20 -0.17
CA GLY A 175 33.27 3.44 -0.73
C GLY A 175 33.06 2.78 -2.09
N GLU A 176 34.05 2.87 -2.98
CA GLU A 176 34.03 2.19 -4.28
C GLU A 176 34.01 0.67 -4.12
N LEU A 177 34.81 0.13 -3.21
CA LEU A 177 34.91 -1.32 -2.97
C LEU A 177 33.64 -1.90 -2.33
N LEU A 178 33.09 -1.25 -1.32
CA LEU A 178 31.97 -1.76 -0.53
C LEU A 178 30.59 -1.34 -1.07
N GLY A 179 30.53 -0.30 -1.90
CA GLY A 179 29.30 0.27 -2.44
C GLY A 179 28.36 -0.75 -3.10
N PRO A 180 28.85 -1.59 -4.03
CA PRO A 180 28.01 -2.60 -4.67
C PRO A 180 27.41 -3.62 -3.68
N ALA A 181 28.23 -4.19 -2.78
CA ALA A 181 27.78 -5.17 -1.80
C ALA A 181 26.82 -4.56 -0.77
N PHE A 182 27.08 -3.33 -0.33
CA PHE A 182 26.19 -2.61 0.57
C PHE A 182 24.86 -2.26 -0.11
N GLY A 183 24.89 -1.85 -1.37
CA GLY A 183 23.70 -1.58 -2.18
C GLY A 183 22.84 -2.82 -2.37
N ASP A 184 23.46 -3.98 -2.64
CA ASP A 184 22.76 -5.26 -2.72
C ASP A 184 22.11 -5.65 -1.39
N ASN A 185 22.83 -5.48 -0.28
CA ASN A 185 22.25 -5.72 1.04
C ASN A 185 21.06 -4.78 1.34
N GLN A 186 21.14 -3.50 0.96
CA GLN A 186 20.01 -2.58 1.13
C GLN A 186 18.82 -2.97 0.24
N PHE A 187 19.08 -3.45 -0.98
CA PHE A 187 18.04 -3.99 -1.85
C PHE A 187 17.35 -5.21 -1.22
N ASP A 188 18.12 -6.16 -0.70
CA ASP A 188 17.60 -7.32 0.01
C ASP A 188 16.75 -6.93 1.22
N ASN A 189 17.11 -5.85 1.92
CA ASN A 189 16.30 -5.33 3.02
C ASN A 189 14.95 -4.76 2.53
N ILE A 190 14.88 -4.14 1.34
CA ILE A 190 13.61 -3.71 0.73
C ILE A 190 12.76 -4.93 0.39
N VAL A 191 13.35 -5.92 -0.27
CA VAL A 191 12.65 -7.16 -0.66
C VAL A 191 12.12 -7.89 0.57
N ARG A 192 12.95 -8.02 1.62
CA ARG A 192 12.55 -8.63 2.90
C ARG A 192 11.45 -7.82 3.58
N PHE A 193 11.53 -6.49 3.57
CA PHE A 193 10.50 -5.65 4.17
C PHE A 193 9.14 -5.80 3.49
N MET A 194 9.12 -6.00 2.17
CA MET A 194 7.88 -6.07 1.37
C MET A 194 7.30 -7.48 1.25
N SER A 195 8.13 -8.53 1.29
CA SER A 195 7.70 -9.92 1.11
C SER A 195 7.89 -10.82 2.34
N GLY A 196 8.68 -10.36 3.33
CA GLY A 196 9.02 -11.12 4.54
C GLY A 196 10.32 -11.93 4.45
N ARG A 197 10.88 -12.09 3.23
CA ARG A 197 12.11 -12.84 2.96
C ARG A 197 12.97 -12.10 1.95
N ALA A 198 14.29 -12.20 2.05
CA ALA A 198 15.21 -11.73 1.01
C ALA A 198 15.42 -12.80 -0.07
N GLU A 199 15.93 -12.40 -1.24
CA GLU A 199 16.30 -13.32 -2.32
C GLU A 199 17.26 -14.41 -1.83
N SER A 200 18.25 -14.02 -1.02
CA SER A 200 19.25 -14.93 -0.45
C SER A 200 18.69 -15.95 0.55
N GLU A 201 17.45 -15.80 1.01
CA GLU A 201 16.80 -16.64 2.02
C GLU A 201 15.82 -17.66 1.40
N CYS A 202 15.61 -17.60 0.08
CA CYS A 202 14.63 -18.41 -0.62
C CYS A 202 15.28 -19.49 -1.48
N SER A 203 14.69 -20.70 -1.48
CA SER A 203 14.87 -21.64 -2.59
C SER A 203 14.20 -21.09 -3.86
N LYS A 204 14.52 -21.67 -5.03
CA LYS A 204 13.91 -21.25 -6.31
C LYS A 204 12.38 -21.36 -6.29
N ASP A 205 11.85 -22.39 -5.65
CA ASP A 205 10.40 -22.61 -5.57
C ASP A 205 9.73 -21.60 -4.62
N GLN A 206 10.41 -21.24 -3.52
CA GLN A 206 9.91 -20.28 -2.54
C GLN A 206 9.83 -18.85 -3.06
N LEU A 207 10.53 -18.51 -4.14
CA LEU A 207 10.51 -17.16 -4.71
C LEU A 207 9.11 -16.76 -5.20
N ALA A 208 8.35 -17.71 -5.75
CA ALA A 208 7.02 -17.45 -6.31
C ALA A 208 5.89 -17.61 -5.27
N GLU A 209 6.18 -18.21 -4.11
CA GLU A 209 5.19 -18.36 -3.04
C GLU A 209 4.78 -16.98 -2.49
N PRO A 210 3.50 -16.80 -2.10
CA PRO A 210 3.07 -15.60 -1.41
C PRO A 210 3.96 -15.28 -0.21
N GLY A 211 4.29 -13.99 -0.06
CA GLY A 211 5.05 -13.50 1.08
C GLY A 211 4.26 -13.60 2.39
N THR A 212 4.91 -13.23 3.49
CA THR A 212 4.26 -13.15 4.82
C THR A 212 3.80 -11.75 5.16
N GLU A 213 4.37 -10.73 4.51
CA GLU A 213 4.07 -9.33 4.76
C GLU A 213 2.87 -8.87 3.94
N LYS A 214 1.97 -8.13 4.59
CA LYS A 214 0.73 -7.64 3.97
C LYS A 214 0.89 -6.21 3.51
N CYS A 215 0.47 -5.90 2.30
CA CYS A 215 0.32 -4.53 1.80
C CYS A 215 -1.04 -4.35 1.13
N ILE A 216 -1.39 -3.10 0.80
CA ILE A 216 -2.56 -2.79 -0.03
C ILE A 216 -2.10 -2.09 -1.30
N ALA A 217 -2.50 -2.62 -2.44
CA ALA A 217 -2.42 -1.97 -3.73
C ALA A 217 -3.72 -1.19 -4.01
N LEU A 218 -3.58 0.08 -4.39
CA LEU A 218 -4.65 0.97 -4.80
C LEU A 218 -4.35 1.48 -6.21
N VAL A 219 -5.35 1.45 -7.08
CA VAL A 219 -5.28 2.03 -8.42
C VAL A 219 -6.11 3.29 -8.41
N TYR A 220 -5.45 4.43 -8.64
CA TYR A 220 -6.11 5.72 -8.79
C TYR A 220 -6.17 6.09 -10.26
N GLU A 221 -7.30 6.63 -10.69
CA GLU A 221 -7.55 7.10 -12.06
C GLU A 221 -7.95 8.57 -12.09
N GLY A 222 -7.46 9.28 -13.10
CA GLY A 222 -7.89 10.63 -13.46
C GLY A 222 -6.81 11.43 -14.19
N THR A 223 -7.10 12.68 -14.50
CA THR A 223 -6.14 13.59 -15.13
C THR A 223 -4.90 13.80 -14.24
N ASN A 224 -3.71 13.60 -14.82
CA ASN A 224 -2.41 13.77 -14.16
C ASN A 224 -2.28 12.94 -12.87
N ALA A 225 -2.84 11.73 -12.83
CA ALA A 225 -2.93 10.91 -11.62
C ALA A 225 -1.57 10.68 -10.95
N VAL A 226 -0.54 10.33 -11.74
CA VAL A 226 0.82 10.09 -11.23
C VAL A 226 1.36 11.32 -10.50
N ALA A 227 1.27 12.49 -11.14
CA ALA A 227 1.79 13.74 -10.57
C ALA A 227 1.04 14.14 -9.28
N LYS A 228 -0.30 14.09 -9.29
CA LYS A 228 -1.14 14.45 -8.14
C LYS A 228 -0.88 13.54 -6.92
N ILE A 229 -0.77 12.24 -7.14
CA ILE A 229 -0.46 11.29 -6.06
C ILE A 229 0.92 11.57 -5.46
N ARG A 230 1.93 11.87 -6.30
CA ARG A 230 3.29 12.16 -5.82
C ARG A 230 3.37 13.45 -5.01
N ASP A 231 2.61 14.47 -5.39
CA ASP A 231 2.54 15.74 -4.67
C ASP A 231 2.02 15.52 -3.24
N VAL A 232 0.89 14.82 -3.09
CA VAL A 232 0.32 14.46 -1.78
C VAL A 232 1.24 13.51 -0.99
N LEU A 233 1.96 12.61 -1.66
CA LEU A 233 2.86 11.67 -1.01
C LEU A 233 4.10 12.38 -0.41
N GLY A 234 4.65 13.36 -1.12
CA GLY A 234 5.87 14.06 -0.76
C GLY A 234 7.17 13.30 -1.11
N PRO A 235 8.35 13.93 -0.92
CA PRO A 235 9.65 13.35 -1.24
C PRO A 235 9.98 12.11 -0.40
N THR A 236 10.85 11.24 -0.90
CA THR A 236 11.16 9.93 -0.30
C THR A 236 11.64 9.98 1.15
N ASP A 237 12.32 11.06 1.51
CA ASP A 237 12.81 11.32 2.87
C ASP A 237 11.76 12.12 3.68
N PRO A 238 11.10 11.51 4.69
CA PRO A 238 10.15 12.19 5.57
C PRO A 238 10.67 13.48 6.20
N ALA A 239 11.97 13.56 6.50
CA ALA A 239 12.57 14.75 7.11
C ALA A 239 12.55 15.97 6.19
N LYS A 240 12.54 15.73 4.87
CA LYS A 240 12.51 16.75 3.81
C LYS A 240 11.11 16.98 3.24
N ALA A 241 10.11 16.21 3.68
CA ALA A 241 8.76 16.29 3.19
C ALA A 241 8.00 17.49 3.81
N PRO A 242 7.20 18.22 3.03
CA PRO A 242 6.46 19.37 3.53
C PRO A 242 5.39 18.93 4.54
N PRO A 243 5.03 19.79 5.52
CA PRO A 243 3.87 19.57 6.38
C PRO A 243 2.61 19.28 5.56
N GLY A 244 1.80 18.31 6.00
CA GLY A 244 0.59 17.91 5.28
C GLY A 244 0.80 16.90 4.15
N SER A 245 2.04 16.44 3.90
CA SER A 245 2.30 15.30 3.00
C SER A 245 2.28 13.97 3.77
N ILE A 246 1.90 12.88 3.09
CA ILE A 246 1.80 11.55 3.73
C ILE A 246 3.13 11.10 4.33
N ARG A 247 4.25 11.31 3.63
CA ARG A 247 5.57 10.91 4.13
C ARG A 247 5.99 11.72 5.34
N ARG A 248 5.58 12.98 5.45
CA ARG A 248 5.86 13.80 6.64
C ARG A 248 5.08 13.29 7.84
N GLU A 249 3.79 13.00 7.67
CA GLU A 249 2.91 12.64 8.79
C GLU A 249 3.03 11.19 9.24
N PHE A 250 3.36 10.28 8.32
CA PHE A 250 3.33 8.85 8.58
C PHE A 250 4.69 8.16 8.39
N GLY A 251 5.66 8.78 7.71
CA GLY A 251 6.97 8.20 7.47
C GLY A 251 7.91 8.32 8.67
N SER A 252 8.66 7.25 8.96
CA SER A 252 9.68 7.25 10.02
C SER A 252 11.09 7.48 9.48
N ASN A 253 11.39 6.95 8.28
CA ASN A 253 12.66 7.15 7.59
C ASN A 253 12.51 6.84 6.09
N ILE A 254 13.60 6.90 5.33
CA ILE A 254 13.62 6.67 3.87
C ILE A 254 13.05 5.29 3.48
N MET A 255 13.29 4.25 4.29
CA MET A 255 12.81 2.88 4.03
C MET A 255 11.35 2.71 4.43
N ILE A 256 11.01 3.18 5.63
CA ILE A 256 9.68 3.13 6.24
C ILE A 256 9.01 4.50 6.06
N ASN A 257 8.63 4.80 4.82
CA ASN A 257 8.05 6.09 4.42
C ASN A 257 6.55 5.99 4.12
N ALA A 258 5.84 5.10 4.84
CA ALA A 258 4.39 4.87 4.78
C ALA A 258 3.83 4.28 3.46
N ALA A 259 4.18 4.82 2.31
CA ALA A 259 3.65 4.40 1.01
C ALA A 259 4.65 4.52 -0.14
N HIS A 260 4.43 3.70 -1.15
CA HIS A 260 5.02 3.82 -2.49
C HIS A 260 3.97 4.37 -3.47
N ALA A 261 4.42 5.14 -4.46
CA ALA A 261 3.63 5.53 -5.60
C ALA A 261 4.51 5.53 -6.85
N SER A 262 3.91 5.18 -7.99
CA SER A 262 4.58 5.22 -9.29
C SER A 262 5.12 6.63 -9.58
N ASP A 263 6.23 6.70 -10.31
CA ASP A 263 6.94 7.94 -10.64
C ASP A 263 6.78 8.40 -12.09
N ALA A 264 6.25 7.53 -12.96
CA ALA A 264 5.88 7.83 -14.34
C ALA A 264 4.71 6.92 -14.80
N PRO A 265 3.92 7.32 -15.82
CA PRO A 265 2.85 6.48 -16.36
C PRO A 265 3.31 5.10 -16.83
N GLU A 266 4.49 5.02 -17.47
CA GLU A 266 5.07 3.76 -17.94
C GLU A 266 5.46 2.85 -16.78
N ASN A 267 5.95 3.46 -15.68
CA ASN A 267 6.27 2.75 -14.46
C ASN A 267 5.00 2.27 -13.76
N ALA A 268 3.92 3.05 -13.77
CA ALA A 268 2.62 2.61 -13.27
C ALA A 268 2.12 1.37 -14.02
N GLN A 269 2.20 1.35 -15.35
CA GLN A 269 1.80 0.19 -16.15
C GLN A 269 2.62 -1.07 -15.80
N ARG A 270 3.96 -0.94 -15.72
CA ARG A 270 4.83 -2.05 -15.32
C ARG A 270 4.47 -2.55 -13.91
N GLU A 271 4.39 -1.63 -12.96
CA GLU A 271 4.12 -1.92 -11.56
C GLU A 271 2.77 -2.62 -11.37
N LEU A 272 1.72 -2.18 -12.06
CA LEU A 272 0.40 -2.83 -12.06
C LEU A 272 0.47 -4.28 -12.54
N GLY A 273 1.18 -4.55 -13.64
CA GLY A 273 1.35 -5.92 -14.15
C GLY A 273 2.10 -6.86 -13.19
N ILE A 274 2.97 -6.32 -12.33
CA ILE A 274 3.70 -7.10 -11.32
C ILE A 274 2.80 -7.42 -10.12
N VAL A 275 2.04 -6.43 -9.64
CA VAL A 275 1.18 -6.61 -8.46
C VAL A 275 -0.14 -7.31 -8.78
N GLN A 276 -0.55 -7.33 -10.06
CA GLN A 276 -1.73 -8.02 -10.59
C GLN A 276 -3.00 -7.64 -9.81
N VAL A 277 -3.32 -6.36 -9.69
CA VAL A 277 -4.47 -5.90 -8.88
C VAL A 277 -5.79 -6.56 -9.32
N GLU A 278 -5.89 -6.93 -10.59
CA GLU A 278 -7.00 -7.64 -11.21
C GLU A 278 -7.18 -9.09 -10.75
N ALA A 279 -6.17 -9.72 -10.15
CA ALA A 279 -6.26 -11.12 -9.76
C ALA A 279 -7.26 -11.34 -8.60
N ASN A 280 -8.13 -12.33 -8.77
CA ASN A 280 -9.18 -12.64 -7.80
C ASN A 280 -8.74 -13.71 -6.78
N ASP A 281 -8.26 -13.25 -5.63
CA ASP A 281 -7.99 -14.12 -4.48
C ASP A 281 -9.24 -14.34 -3.62
N PHE A 282 -10.23 -13.46 -3.74
CA PHE A 282 -11.37 -13.38 -2.84
C PHE A 282 -12.20 -14.66 -2.86
N LYS A 283 -12.53 -15.14 -4.06
CA LYS A 283 -13.28 -16.39 -4.23
C LYS A 283 -12.61 -17.57 -3.52
N ARG A 284 -11.32 -17.77 -3.80
CA ARG A 284 -10.52 -18.83 -3.19
C ARG A 284 -10.50 -18.73 -1.66
N VAL A 285 -10.35 -17.52 -1.11
CA VAL A 285 -10.33 -17.30 0.35
C VAL A 285 -11.68 -17.63 0.98
N VAL A 286 -12.79 -17.19 0.36
CA VAL A 286 -14.15 -17.48 0.84
C VAL A 286 -14.41 -18.99 0.78
N ASP A 287 -14.10 -19.62 -0.35
CA ASP A 287 -14.29 -21.06 -0.52
C ASP A 287 -13.45 -21.83 0.51
N GLN A 288 -12.16 -21.55 0.68
CA GLN A 288 -11.32 -22.23 1.68
C GLN A 288 -11.85 -22.10 3.11
N PHE A 289 -12.35 -20.92 3.50
CA PHE A 289 -12.85 -20.71 4.85
C PHE A 289 -14.18 -21.44 5.12
N TYR A 290 -15.07 -21.51 4.12
CA TYR A 290 -16.42 -22.07 4.28
C TYR A 290 -16.62 -23.48 3.69
N SER A 291 -15.65 -24.04 2.97
CA SER A 291 -15.68 -25.43 2.48
C SER A 291 -15.43 -26.45 3.60
N GLY A 292 -14.84 -26.02 4.72
CA GLY A 292 -14.59 -26.85 5.90
C GLY A 292 -15.65 -26.75 6.99
N GLN A 293 -16.81 -26.13 6.71
CA GLN A 293 -17.94 -25.97 7.63
C GLN A 293 -19.15 -26.78 7.18
#